data_AF-A0A8S0GPY8-F1
#
_entry.id   AF-A0A8S0GPY8-F1
#
_cell.length_a   1.000
_cell.length_b   1.000
_cell.length_c   1.000
_cell.angle_alpha   90.00
_cell.angle_beta   90.00
_cell.angle_gamma   90.00
#
_symmetry.space_group_name_H-M   'P 1'
#
loop_
_entity.id
_entity.type
_entity.pdbx_description
1 polymer ?
#
loop_
_entity_poly.entity_id
_entity_poly.type
_entity_poly.pdbx_seq_one_letter_code
_entity_poly.pdbx_strand_id
1 'polypeptide(L)'
;MMKLPMFYCTALLALPLAAQAIEAGPASPQQQETEAWLLLQNRNLASSPQPQTATPTERELALQRWLKKYKYEIPDLYDPDAGGKVETK
;
A
#
# COMPACT_ATOMS: atom_id res chain seq x y z
N MET A 1 23.56 -51.62 15.65
CA MET A 1 23.48 -50.49 16.60
C MET A 1 23.24 -49.19 15.80
N MET A 2 22.05 -49.00 15.21
CA MET A 2 21.74 -47.87 14.31
C MET A 2 20.29 -47.34 14.47
N LYS A 3 19.53 -47.87 15.44
CA LYS A 3 18.09 -47.59 15.57
C LYS A 3 17.83 -46.24 16.24
N LEU A 4 18.66 -45.89 17.23
CA LEU A 4 18.54 -44.65 18.01
C LEU A 4 18.71 -43.36 17.19
N PRO A 5 19.75 -43.21 16.34
CA PRO A 5 19.89 -42.01 15.50
C PRO A 5 18.78 -41.93 14.45
N MET A 6 18.29 -43.08 13.96
CA MET A 6 17.20 -43.12 12.99
C MET A 6 15.91 -42.55 13.58
N PHE A 7 15.53 -42.93 14.80
CA PHE A 7 14.35 -42.35 15.48
C PHE A 7 14.49 -40.84 15.73
N TYR A 8 15.69 -40.36 16.05
CA TYR A 8 15.95 -38.92 16.21
C TYR A 8 15.77 -38.16 14.89
N CYS A 9 16.27 -38.70 13.78
CA CYS A 9 16.08 -38.10 12.47
C CYS A 9 14.61 -38.08 12.05
N THR A 10 13.84 -39.15 12.30
CA THR A 10 12.40 -39.15 12.01
C THR A 10 11.63 -38.16 12.88
N ALA A 11 12.00 -38.02 14.15
CA ALA A 11 11.39 -37.02 15.05
C ALA A 11 11.68 -35.59 14.59
N LEU A 12 12.92 -35.30 14.16
CA LEU A 12 13.30 -34.00 13.63
C LEU A 12 12.58 -33.67 12.31
N LEU A 13 12.36 -34.66 11.44
CA LEU A 13 11.59 -34.50 10.20
C LEU A 13 10.09 -34.26 10.43
N ALA A 14 9.55 -34.63 11.59
CA ALA A 14 8.14 -34.44 11.93
C ALA A 14 7.83 -33.07 12.56
N LEU A 15 8.85 -32.32 13.00
CA LEU A 15 8.69 -30.96 13.56
C LEU A 15 7.84 -29.99 12.70
N PRO A 16 8.00 -29.89 11.37
CA PRO A 16 7.23 -28.94 10.57
C PRO A 16 5.74 -29.32 10.45
N LEU A 17 5.34 -30.56 10.77
CA LEU A 17 3.91 -30.93 10.83
C LEU A 17 3.19 -30.28 12.02
N ALA A 18 3.92 -29.87 13.06
CA ALA A 18 3.38 -29.13 14.20
C ALA A 18 3.37 -27.60 13.95
N ALA A 19 3.91 -27.13 12.82
CA ALA A 19 3.82 -25.74 12.44
C ALA A 19 2.37 -25.42 12.05
N GLN A 20 1.61 -24.92 13.02
CA GLN A 20 0.34 -24.26 12.75
C GLN A 20 0.66 -22.97 11.99
N ALA A 21 0.19 -22.86 10.74
CA ALA A 21 0.21 -21.58 10.06
C ALA A 21 -0.58 -20.57 10.90
N ILE A 22 -0.13 -19.32 10.94
CA ILE A 22 -0.93 -18.22 11.49
C ILE A 22 -2.33 -18.29 10.85
N GLU A 23 -3.38 -18.14 11.67
CA GLU A 23 -4.77 -18.19 11.21
C GLU A 23 -4.91 -17.30 9.97
N ALA A 24 -5.43 -17.87 8.88
CA ALA A 24 -5.63 -17.12 7.66
C ALA A 24 -6.76 -16.11 7.87
N GLY A 25 -6.38 -14.88 8.18
CA GLY A 25 -7.33 -13.79 8.37
C GLY A 25 -6.67 -12.55 8.95
N PRO A 26 -7.33 -11.40 8.85
CA PRO A 26 -6.84 -10.17 9.44
C PRO A 26 -6.67 -10.37 10.95
N ALA A 27 -5.47 -10.10 11.47
CA ALA A 27 -5.16 -10.34 12.87
C ALA A 27 -5.87 -9.36 13.84
N SER A 28 -6.62 -8.39 13.30
CA SER A 28 -7.55 -7.53 14.04
C SER A 28 -8.66 -6.95 13.14
N PRO A 29 -9.76 -6.44 13.72
CA PRO A 29 -10.80 -5.73 12.96
C PRO A 29 -10.27 -4.53 12.16
N GLN A 30 -9.25 -3.82 12.67
CA GLN A 30 -8.66 -2.67 11.97
C GLN A 30 -7.84 -3.10 10.75
N GLN A 31 -7.18 -4.25 10.82
CA GLN A 31 -6.49 -4.84 9.67
C GLN A 31 -7.49 -5.31 8.62
N GLN A 32 -8.66 -5.81 9.03
CA GLN A 32 -9.71 -6.23 8.10
C GLN A 32 -10.21 -5.07 7.22
N GLU A 33 -10.48 -3.91 7.82
CA GLU A 33 -10.87 -2.71 7.07
C GLU A 33 -9.75 -2.28 6.10
N THR A 34 -8.50 -2.30 6.57
CA THR A 34 -7.34 -1.94 5.75
C THR A 34 -7.18 -2.88 4.55
N GLU A 35 -7.27 -4.19 4.77
CA GLU A 35 -7.23 -5.20 3.71
C GLU A 35 -8.40 -5.04 2.74
N ALA A 36 -9.59 -4.73 3.23
CA ALA A 36 -10.75 -4.45 2.38
C ALA A 36 -10.50 -3.26 1.45
N TRP A 37 -9.94 -2.15 1.95
CA TRP A 37 -9.57 -1.00 1.14
C TRP A 37 -8.49 -1.31 0.11
N LEU A 38 -7.45 -2.07 0.50
CA LEU A 38 -6.38 -2.48 -0.41
C LEU A 38 -6.91 -3.36 -1.54
N LEU A 39 -7.78 -4.31 -1.22
CA LEU A 39 -8.41 -5.19 -2.20
C LEU A 39 -9.36 -4.42 -3.12
N LEU A 40 -10.13 -3.46 -2.59
CA LEU A 40 -11.02 -2.59 -3.35
C LEU A 40 -10.24 -1.79 -4.41
N GLN A 41 -9.12 -1.18 -4.00
CA GLN A 41 -8.27 -0.38 -4.86
C GLN A 41 -7.57 -1.24 -5.92
N ASN A 42 -6.92 -2.34 -5.51
CA ASN A 42 -6.18 -3.22 -6.43
C ASN A 42 -7.09 -3.85 -7.49
N ARG A 43 -8.28 -4.31 -7.07
CA ARG A 43 -9.26 -4.93 -7.97
C ARG A 43 -10.07 -3.91 -8.78
N ASN A 44 -9.82 -2.61 -8.57
CA ASN A 44 -10.54 -1.52 -9.22
C ASN A 44 -12.07 -1.62 -9.08
N LEU A 45 -12.54 -2.09 -7.91
CA LEU A 45 -13.96 -2.36 -7.64
C LEU A 45 -14.76 -1.08 -7.35
N ALA A 46 -14.07 0.02 -7.03
CA ALA A 46 -14.65 1.34 -6.80
C ALA A 46 -14.15 2.38 -7.81
N SER A 47 -13.98 1.97 -9.09
CA SER A 47 -13.70 2.91 -10.17
C SER A 47 -14.81 3.96 -10.27
N SER A 48 -14.44 5.21 -10.52
CA SER A 48 -15.42 6.25 -10.85
C SER A 48 -16.22 5.83 -12.10
N PRO A 49 -17.57 5.96 -12.10
CA PRO A 49 -18.38 5.73 -13.29
C PRO A 49 -18.17 6.81 -14.34
N GLN A 50 -17.65 7.98 -13.94
CA GLN A 50 -17.34 9.08 -14.84
C GLN A 50 -15.85 9.01 -15.24
N PRO A 51 -15.53 8.59 -16.48
CA PRO A 51 -14.16 8.56 -16.96
C PRO A 51 -13.65 10.00 -17.15
N GLN A 52 -12.52 10.31 -16.52
CA GLN A 52 -11.81 11.57 -16.77
C GLN A 52 -10.95 11.40 -18.03
N THR A 53 -11.55 11.66 -19.19
CA THR A 53 -10.83 11.63 -20.46
C THR A 53 -9.98 12.88 -20.59
N ALA A 54 -8.71 12.68 -20.97
CA ALA A 54 -7.80 13.75 -21.35
C ALA A 54 -7.37 13.51 -22.78
N THR A 55 -7.43 14.55 -23.61
CA THR A 55 -6.86 14.54 -24.95
C THR A 55 -5.33 14.35 -24.88
N PRO A 56 -4.68 13.87 -25.94
CA PRO A 56 -3.21 13.77 -25.97
C PRO A 56 -2.53 15.11 -25.63
N THR A 57 -3.08 16.23 -26.11
CA THR A 57 -2.57 17.57 -25.86
C THR A 57 -2.66 17.97 -24.38
N GLU A 58 -3.77 17.67 -23.72
CA GLU A 58 -3.94 17.93 -22.28
C GLU A 58 -3.02 17.06 -21.43
N ARG A 59 -2.80 15.80 -21.82
CA ARG A 59 -1.84 14.92 -21.17
C ARG A 59 -0.42 15.48 -21.26
N GLU A 60 -0.01 15.92 -22.45
CA GLU A 60 1.30 16.53 -22.67
C GLU A 60 1.46 17.80 -21.83
N LEU A 61 0.45 18.67 -21.80
CA LEU A 61 0.48 19.88 -20.97
C LEU A 61 0.57 19.56 -19.47
N ALA A 62 -0.11 18.51 -19.01
CA ALA A 62 0.01 18.03 -17.63
C ALA A 62 1.42 17.52 -17.32
N LEU A 63 2.03 16.75 -18.23
CA LEU A 63 3.41 16.28 -18.09
C LEU A 63 4.40 17.45 -18.08
N GLN A 64 4.23 18.44 -18.95
CA GLN A 64 5.05 19.65 -18.95
C GLN A 64 4.94 20.42 -17.63
N ARG A 65 3.73 20.57 -17.07
CA ARG A 65 3.53 21.19 -15.76
C ARG A 65 4.22 20.41 -14.66
N TRP A 66 4.15 19.09 -14.71
CA TRP A 66 4.83 18.21 -13.76
C TRP A 66 6.35 18.37 -13.85
N LEU A 67 6.93 18.39 -15.05
CA LEU A 67 8.36 18.66 -15.25
C LEU A 67 8.77 20.05 -14.77
N LYS A 68 7.92 21.07 -15.00
CA LYS A 68 8.15 22.43 -14.51
C LYS A 68 8.19 22.48 -12.98
N LYS A 69 7.45 21.61 -12.28
CA LYS A 69 7.45 21.55 -10.81
C LYS A 69 8.87 21.39 -10.24
N TYR A 70 9.72 20.59 -10.88
CA TYR A 70 11.09 20.34 -10.43
C TYR A 70 12.04 21.53 -10.60
N LYS A 71 11.61 22.59 -11.30
CA LYS A 71 12.39 23.82 -11.47
C LYS A 71 12.16 24.83 -10.34
N TYR A 72 11.14 24.63 -9.52
CA TYR A 72 10.90 25.51 -8.38
C TYR A 72 11.83 25.10 -7.25
N GLU A 73 12.56 26.07 -6.70
CA GLU A 73 13.35 25.88 -5.50
C GLU A 73 12.43 25.53 -4.33
N ILE A 74 12.90 24.64 -3.46
CA ILE A 74 12.24 24.38 -2.19
C ILE A 74 12.55 25.59 -1.30
N PRO A 75 11.54 26.33 -0.80
CA PRO A 75 11.79 27.47 0.07
C PRO A 75 12.52 27.01 1.34
N ASP A 76 13.52 27.80 1.78
CA ASP A 76 14.25 27.54 3.03
C ASP A 76 13.34 27.64 4.26
N LEU A 77 12.29 28.47 4.18
CA LEU A 77 11.29 28.64 5.22
C LEU A 77 9.89 28.55 4.60
N TYR A 78 9.03 27.76 5.24
CA TYR A 78 7.61 27.71 4.91
C TYR A 78 6.92 28.96 5.47
N ASP A 79 6.28 29.76 4.62
CA ASP A 79 5.42 30.87 5.03
C ASP A 79 4.07 30.31 5.53
N PRO A 80 3.77 30.38 6.84
CA PRO A 80 2.53 29.85 7.41
C PRO A 80 1.27 30.52 6.86
N ASP A 81 1.39 31.75 6.36
CA ASP A 81 0.27 32.53 5.82
C ASP A 81 0.06 32.31 4.31
N ALA A 82 0.96 31.58 3.63
CA ALA A 82 0.84 31.26 2.21
C ALA A 82 -0.34 30.33 1.88
N GLY A 83 -0.89 29.64 2.88
CA GLY A 83 -2.08 28.78 2.75
C GLY A 83 -3.40 29.54 2.57
N GLY A 84 -3.39 30.87 2.72
CA GLY A 84 -4.60 31.70 2.71
C GLY A 84 -5.35 31.69 4.05
N LYS A 85 -6.26 32.64 4.25
CA LYS A 85 -7.05 32.76 5.47
C LYS A 85 -8.39 32.05 5.32
N VAL A 86 -8.72 31.16 6.25
CA VAL A 86 -10.05 30.57 6.35
C VAL A 86 -10.93 31.52 7.16
N GLU A 87 -11.88 32.18 6.51
CA GLU A 87 -12.88 32.97 7.24
C GLU A 87 -13.91 32.04 7.87
N THR A 88 -13.88 31.94 9.20
CA THR A 88 -14.94 31.30 9.97
C THR A 88 -16.09 32.28 10.16
N LYS A 89 -17.27 31.91 9.66
CA LYS A 89 -18.52 32.66 9.81
C LYS A 89 -19.12 32.49 11.21
#